data_AF-A0A1J7J623-F1
#
_entry.id   AF-A0A1J7J623-F1
#
_cell.length_a   1.000
_cell.length_b   1.000
_cell.length_c   1.000
_cell.angle_alpha   90.00
_cell.angle_beta   90.00
_cell.angle_gamma   90.00
#
_symmetry.space_group_name_H-M   'P 1'
#
loop_
_entity.id
_entity.type
_entity.pdbx_description
1 polymer ?
#
loop_
_entity_poly.entity_id
_entity_poly.type
_entity_poly.pdbx_seq_one_letter_code
_entity_poly.pdbx_strand_id
1 'polypeptide(L)'
;MPIIKLGHGQVSLAHRGGLDVLQSLLGFHGVPSDILLISVDLEVDRGERDKPVSHPDFPAIKEVGLAVLDTRRVADASIPAGQYICTQQFSSSNSFSDFLDCDITDFRECVFCETLYVEAATLADTINETFQVRDEHTPDSFRSIAIIGHSPVSDLRILCRIGVDVTKTTNVVAILDTHLMSQGLVGLNPLLQGFSLASLLEAFHLPFRRNELHNAGNDATYTLHLALAFVLLKTKEERRQIPINVYWPYAYERSWTERSLLGPNGRLLGNL
;
A
#
# COMPACT_ATOMS: atom_id res chain seq x y z
N MET A 1 12.76 -6.76 -17.11
CA MET A 1 12.21 -6.25 -15.84
C MET A 1 13.29 -5.45 -15.14
N PRO A 2 13.01 -4.28 -14.56
CA PRO A 2 14.03 -3.55 -13.80
C PRO A 2 14.48 -4.40 -12.60
N ILE A 3 15.77 -4.67 -12.51
CA ILE A 3 16.38 -5.38 -11.39
C ILE A 3 16.72 -4.34 -10.33
N ILE A 4 16.18 -4.51 -9.12
CA ILE A 4 16.54 -3.67 -7.99
C ILE A 4 17.66 -4.39 -7.24
N LYS A 5 18.82 -3.73 -7.13
CA LYS A 5 19.86 -4.15 -6.19
C LYS A 5 19.49 -3.63 -4.81
N LEU A 6 19.17 -4.56 -3.89
CA LEU A 6 18.94 -4.29 -2.48
C LEU A 6 20.07 -4.99 -1.72
N GLY A 7 20.95 -4.20 -1.10
CA GLY A 7 22.12 -4.73 -0.40
C GLY A 7 22.98 -5.62 -1.30
N HIS A 8 23.10 -6.90 -0.92
CA HIS A 8 23.87 -7.91 -1.67
C HIS A 8 23.01 -8.79 -2.59
N GLY A 9 21.68 -8.69 -2.50
CA GLY A 9 20.73 -9.46 -3.30
C GLY A 9 20.21 -8.71 -4.52
N GLN A 10 19.54 -9.46 -5.40
CA GLN A 10 18.77 -8.90 -6.51
C GLN A 10 17.33 -9.37 -6.39
N VAL A 11 16.39 -8.43 -6.40
CA VAL A 11 14.97 -8.76 -6.55
C VAL A 11 14.45 -8.04 -7.77
N SER A 12 13.71 -8.76 -8.60
CA SER A 12 13.05 -8.16 -9.75
C SER A 12 11.74 -7.54 -9.29
N LEU A 13 11.58 -6.25 -9.57
CA LEU A 13 10.26 -5.63 -9.53
C LEU A 13 9.40 -6.29 -10.61
N ALA A 14 8.19 -6.70 -10.24
CA ALA A 14 7.30 -7.36 -11.16
C ALA A 14 6.97 -6.43 -12.36
N HIS A 15 6.92 -7.00 -13.55
CA HIS A 15 6.62 -6.24 -14.77
C HIS A 15 5.24 -5.54 -14.67
N ARG A 16 5.18 -4.27 -15.08
CA ARG A 16 3.97 -3.42 -14.99
C ARG A 16 3.34 -3.41 -13.59
N GLY A 17 4.19 -3.34 -12.56
CA GLY A 17 3.77 -3.35 -11.15
C GLY A 17 3.32 -4.72 -10.62
N GLY A 18 3.16 -5.73 -11.47
CA GLY A 18 2.88 -7.11 -11.05
C GLY A 18 1.42 -7.44 -10.79
N LEU A 19 0.47 -6.73 -11.41
CA LEU A 19 -0.96 -7.02 -11.23
C LEU A 19 -1.34 -8.46 -11.64
N ASP A 20 -0.76 -8.98 -12.72
CA ASP A 20 -0.99 -10.36 -13.17
C ASP A 20 -0.42 -11.39 -12.18
N VAL A 21 0.73 -11.05 -11.58
CA VAL A 21 1.37 -11.85 -10.53
C VAL A 21 0.44 -11.88 -9.31
N LEU A 22 -0.07 -10.72 -8.88
CA LEU A 22 -0.99 -10.63 -7.76
C LEU A 22 -2.30 -11.41 -8.00
N GLN A 23 -2.90 -11.33 -9.20
CA GLN A 23 -4.05 -12.15 -9.57
C GLN A 23 -3.75 -13.65 -9.45
N SER A 24 -2.56 -14.07 -9.89
CA SER A 24 -2.13 -15.47 -9.84
C SER A 24 -1.92 -15.94 -8.40
N LEU A 25 -1.25 -15.13 -7.58
CA LEU A 25 -1.05 -15.38 -6.15
C LEU A 25 -2.38 -15.53 -5.40
N LEU A 26 -3.40 -14.74 -5.77
CA LEU A 26 -4.73 -14.79 -5.18
C LEU A 26 -5.65 -15.86 -5.81
N GLY A 27 -5.17 -16.65 -6.77
CA GLY A 27 -5.93 -17.77 -7.36
C GLY A 27 -6.94 -17.38 -8.44
N PHE A 28 -6.86 -16.17 -9.01
CA PHE A 28 -7.74 -15.80 -10.12
C PHE A 28 -7.42 -16.54 -11.43
N HIS A 29 -6.19 -17.06 -11.55
CA HIS A 29 -5.71 -17.85 -12.69
C HIS A 29 -5.37 -19.30 -12.31
N GLY A 30 -5.90 -19.83 -11.20
CA GLY A 30 -5.61 -21.20 -10.75
C GLY A 30 -5.83 -21.43 -9.26
N VAL A 31 -4.97 -22.24 -8.65
CA VAL A 31 -4.99 -22.48 -7.19
C VAL A 31 -4.34 -21.28 -6.49
N PRO A 32 -4.97 -20.69 -5.46
CA PRO A 32 -4.35 -19.60 -4.70
C PRO A 32 -3.04 -20.06 -4.05
N SER A 33 -2.06 -19.17 -4.02
CA SER A 33 -0.78 -19.44 -3.38
C SER A 33 -0.90 -19.31 -1.87
N ASP A 34 -0.18 -20.17 -1.16
CA ASP A 34 0.04 -20.03 0.28
C ASP A 34 1.14 -18.98 0.52
N ILE A 35 0.75 -17.73 0.79
CA ILE A 35 1.65 -16.59 0.81
C ILE A 35 1.15 -15.50 1.78
N LEU A 36 2.08 -14.68 2.27
CA LEU A 36 1.77 -13.41 2.92
C LEU A 36 1.92 -12.26 1.93
N LEU A 37 0.89 -11.43 1.79
CA LEU A 37 1.01 -10.15 1.10
C LEU A 37 1.31 -9.08 2.15
N ILE A 38 2.48 -8.46 2.07
CA ILE A 38 2.93 -7.46 3.03
C ILE A 38 3.08 -6.13 2.31
N SER A 39 2.19 -5.19 2.58
CA SER A 39 2.33 -3.81 2.14
C SER A 39 3.23 -3.04 3.10
N VAL A 40 4.15 -2.24 2.56
CA VAL A 40 5.10 -1.42 3.33
C VAL A 40 5.02 0.04 2.91
N ASP A 41 5.09 0.92 3.90
CA ASP A 41 5.27 2.35 3.70
C ASP A 41 6.17 2.91 4.82
N LEU A 42 6.93 3.97 4.52
CA LEU A 42 7.84 4.63 5.45
C LEU A 42 7.64 6.14 5.39
N GLU A 43 7.58 6.76 6.56
CA GLU A 43 7.72 8.22 6.69
C GLU A 43 9.13 8.55 7.18
N VAL A 44 9.84 9.35 6.38
CA VAL A 44 11.25 9.68 6.57
C VAL A 44 11.50 11.16 6.30
N ASP A 45 12.62 11.69 6.78
CA ASP A 45 13.04 13.04 6.41
C ASP A 45 13.28 13.15 4.90
N ARG A 46 12.93 14.29 4.29
CA ARG A 46 12.98 14.52 2.82
C ARG A 46 14.30 14.11 2.17
N GLY A 47 15.42 14.34 2.88
CA GLY A 47 16.76 14.03 2.38
C GLY A 47 17.12 12.55 2.39
N GLU A 48 16.31 11.67 2.99
CA GLU A 48 16.65 10.24 3.12
C GLU A 48 16.37 9.41 1.87
N ARG A 49 15.35 9.77 1.08
CA ARG A 49 14.94 9.01 -0.12
C ARG A 49 15.97 9.06 -1.24
N ASP A 50 16.74 10.15 -1.33
CA ASP A 50 17.78 10.34 -2.34
C ASP A 50 19.14 9.74 -1.95
N LYS A 51 19.32 9.36 -0.69
CA LYS A 51 20.59 8.79 -0.20
C LYS A 51 20.77 7.34 -0.68
N PRO A 52 21.97 6.96 -1.15
CA PRO A 52 22.24 5.59 -1.56
C PRO A 52 22.25 4.63 -0.37
N VAL A 53 22.10 3.33 -0.64
CA VAL A 53 22.16 2.28 0.41
C VAL A 53 23.51 2.28 1.16
N SER A 54 24.58 2.71 0.52
CA SER A 54 25.92 2.81 1.12
C SER A 54 26.16 4.07 1.96
N HIS A 55 25.14 4.91 2.16
CA HIS A 55 25.29 6.14 2.96
C HIS A 55 25.61 5.78 4.42
N PRO A 56 26.61 6.44 5.05
CA PRO A 56 27.08 6.05 6.39
C PRO A 56 26.08 6.38 7.51
N ASP A 57 25.28 7.43 7.33
CA ASP A 57 24.32 7.84 8.35
C ASP A 57 23.12 6.88 8.42
N PHE A 58 22.72 6.57 9.64
CA PHE A 58 21.45 5.91 9.93
C PHE A 58 20.31 6.81 9.42
N PRO A 59 19.39 6.29 8.59
CA PRO A 59 18.31 7.11 8.05
C PRO A 59 17.40 7.63 9.15
N ALA A 60 17.03 8.89 9.06
CA ALA A 60 16.02 9.50 9.92
C ALA A 60 14.61 9.01 9.54
N ILE A 61 14.32 7.75 9.89
CA ILE A 61 12.99 7.14 9.80
C ILE A 61 12.17 7.62 10.98
N LYS A 62 10.94 8.06 10.73
CA LYS A 62 10.00 8.50 11.78
C LYS A 62 8.92 7.47 12.02
N GLU A 63 8.29 6.98 10.94
CA GLU A 63 7.27 5.94 11.02
C GLU A 63 7.54 4.81 10.02
N VAL A 64 7.10 3.62 10.41
CA VAL A 64 7.10 2.42 9.59
C VAL A 64 5.72 1.79 9.66
N GLY A 65 5.10 1.61 8.50
CA GLY A 65 3.80 0.96 8.37
C GLY A 65 3.93 -0.36 7.66
N LEU A 66 3.32 -1.39 8.23
CA LEU A 66 3.22 -2.72 7.63
C LEU A 66 1.77 -3.19 7.67
N ALA A 67 1.22 -3.58 6.51
CA ALA A 67 -0.11 -4.17 6.43
C ALA A 67 -0.02 -5.57 5.83
N VAL A 68 -0.50 -6.58 6.55
CA VAL A 68 -0.33 -8.00 6.20
C VAL A 68 -1.68 -8.64 5.90
N LEU A 69 -1.80 -9.20 4.70
CA LEU A 69 -2.87 -10.15 4.34
C LEU A 69 -2.29 -11.56 4.26
N ASP A 70 -2.77 -12.46 5.13
CA ASP A 70 -2.42 -13.88 5.08
C ASP A 70 -3.46 -14.65 4.25
N THR A 71 -3.04 -15.26 3.14
CA THR A 71 -3.97 -16.03 2.28
C THR A 71 -4.57 -17.25 2.97
N ARG A 72 -3.92 -17.81 4.00
CA ARG A 72 -4.51 -18.90 4.82
C ARG A 72 -5.73 -18.40 5.59
N ARG A 73 -5.68 -17.16 6.08
CA ARG A 73 -6.77 -16.52 6.83
C ARG A 73 -7.93 -16.13 5.92
N VAL A 74 -7.67 -15.83 4.65
CA VAL A 74 -8.74 -15.53 3.68
C VAL A 74 -9.65 -16.75 3.45
N ALA A 75 -9.11 -17.96 3.53
CA ALA A 75 -9.89 -19.20 3.40
C ALA A 75 -10.68 -19.54 4.67
N ASP A 76 -10.40 -18.90 5.80
CA ASP A 76 -11.05 -19.16 7.07
C ASP A 76 -12.35 -18.37 7.21
N ALA A 77 -13.48 -19.08 7.08
CA ALA A 77 -14.83 -18.51 7.21
C ALA A 77 -15.15 -18.00 8.62
N SER A 78 -14.35 -18.33 9.64
CA SER A 78 -14.52 -17.81 11.00
C SER A 78 -14.03 -16.38 11.18
N ILE A 79 -13.21 -15.87 10.25
CA ILE A 79 -12.68 -14.52 10.31
C ILE A 79 -13.73 -13.55 9.74
N PRO A 80 -14.14 -12.52 10.52
CA PRO A 80 -15.10 -11.54 10.05
C PRO A 80 -14.61 -10.79 8.81
N ALA A 81 -15.54 -10.47 7.91
CA ALA A 81 -15.26 -9.65 6.75
C ALA A 81 -14.63 -8.31 7.19
N GLY A 82 -13.51 -7.96 6.57
CA GLY A 82 -12.75 -6.74 6.90
C GLY A 82 -11.67 -6.92 7.96
N GLN A 83 -11.51 -8.10 8.57
CA GLN A 83 -10.44 -8.41 9.55
C GLN A 83 -9.33 -9.30 8.99
N TYR A 84 -9.20 -9.34 7.66
CA TYR A 84 -8.16 -10.13 6.99
C TYR A 84 -6.80 -9.43 6.93
N ILE A 85 -6.80 -8.09 7.02
CA ILE A 85 -5.58 -7.27 7.02
C ILE A 85 -5.22 -6.94 8.47
N CYS A 86 -3.99 -7.29 8.86
CA CYS A 86 -3.41 -6.89 10.13
C CYS A 86 -2.43 -5.73 9.88
N THR A 87 -2.62 -4.61 10.58
CA THR A 87 -1.74 -3.44 10.46
C THR A 87 -0.83 -3.37 11.67
N GLN A 88 0.43 -3.02 11.43
CA GLN A 88 1.40 -2.64 12.44
C GLN A 88 1.94 -1.27 12.08
N GLN A 89 2.08 -0.41 13.09
CA GLN A 89 2.74 0.87 12.96
C GLN A 89 3.80 1.00 14.04
N PHE A 90 5.02 1.31 13.61
CA PHE A 90 6.12 1.64 14.50
C PHE A 90 6.48 3.12 14.34
N SER A 91 6.75 3.80 15.44
CA SER A 91 7.30 5.17 15.45
C SER A 91 8.59 5.22 16.25
N SER A 92 9.61 5.87 15.70
CA SER A 92 10.87 6.17 16.39
C SER A 92 10.87 7.55 17.07
N SER A 93 9.85 8.37 16.79
CA SER A 93 9.68 9.70 17.37
C SER A 93 8.37 9.81 18.16
N ASN A 94 8.43 10.57 19.23
CA ASN A 94 7.33 10.85 20.15
C ASN A 94 6.92 12.33 20.19
N SER A 95 7.52 13.18 19.35
CA SER A 95 7.27 14.62 19.37
C SER A 95 6.83 15.12 18.01
N PHE A 96 5.69 15.83 17.98
CA PHE A 96 5.19 16.55 16.80
C PHE A 96 6.27 17.46 16.15
N SER A 97 7.22 17.97 16.95
CA SER A 97 8.35 18.79 16.45
C SER A 97 9.28 18.03 15.49
N ASP A 98 9.39 16.72 15.63
CA ASP A 98 10.34 15.91 14.88
C ASP A 98 9.84 15.61 13.46
N PHE A 99 8.63 16.05 13.14
CA PHE A 99 7.92 15.83 11.88
C PHE A 99 7.85 17.08 11.00
N LEU A 100 8.38 18.21 11.47
CA LEU A 100 8.36 19.50 10.75
C LEU A 100 9.09 19.45 9.40
N ASP A 101 10.08 18.56 9.26
CA ASP A 101 10.88 18.36 8.04
C ASP A 101 10.45 17.13 7.23
N CYS A 102 9.35 16.47 7.59
CA CYS A 102 8.80 15.34 6.84
C CYS A 102 7.95 15.82 5.66
N ASP A 103 7.69 14.91 4.71
CA ASP A 103 6.89 15.16 3.52
C ASP A 103 5.37 15.28 3.80
N ILE A 104 4.97 15.93 4.90
CA ILE A 104 3.58 16.29 5.28
C ILE A 104 2.91 15.30 6.25
N THR A 105 3.57 14.84 7.31
CA THR A 105 2.88 14.09 8.38
C THR A 105 2.35 15.01 9.48
N ASP A 106 1.15 14.70 9.99
CA ASP A 106 0.50 15.44 11.07
C ASP A 106 0.47 14.70 12.43
N PHE A 107 1.29 13.64 12.55
CA PHE A 107 1.45 12.79 13.73
C PHE A 107 0.12 12.33 14.35
N ARG A 108 -0.76 11.80 13.50
CA ARG A 108 -1.99 11.17 13.94
C ARG A 108 -1.78 9.69 14.22
N GLU A 109 -2.52 9.18 15.19
CA GLU A 109 -2.60 7.75 15.44
C GLU A 109 -3.11 7.02 14.18
N CYS A 110 -2.51 5.87 13.90
CA CYS A 110 -2.98 4.96 12.87
C CYS A 110 -4.44 4.57 13.15
N VAL A 111 -5.30 4.64 12.14
CA VAL A 111 -6.73 4.30 12.33
C VAL A 111 -6.97 2.79 12.31
N PHE A 112 -5.96 2.01 11.93
CA PHE A 112 -6.03 0.54 11.83
C PHE A 112 -5.34 -0.20 12.96
N CYS A 113 -4.48 0.44 13.74
CA CYS A 113 -3.79 -0.17 14.87
C CYS A 113 -3.28 0.88 15.87
N GLU A 114 -2.86 0.42 17.05
CA GLU A 114 -2.06 1.25 17.96
C GLU A 114 -0.67 1.51 17.37
N THR A 115 -0.14 2.72 17.56
CA THR A 115 1.25 3.06 17.21
C THR A 115 2.18 2.56 18.30
N LEU A 116 3.10 1.67 17.93
CA LEU A 116 4.13 1.15 18.82
C LEU A 116 5.39 2.00 18.73
N TYR A 117 5.86 2.50 19.88
CA TYR A 117 7.09 3.27 19.93
C TYR A 117 8.30 2.34 20.06
N VAL A 118 9.25 2.47 19.13
CA VAL A 118 10.42 1.59 19.03
C VAL A 118 11.68 2.44 18.91
N GLU A 119 12.70 2.11 19.70
CA GLU A 119 14.00 2.79 19.58
C GLU A 119 14.63 2.50 18.22
N ALA A 120 15.31 3.48 17.63
CA ALA A 120 15.96 3.32 16.33
C ALA A 120 16.95 2.13 16.29
N ALA A 121 17.57 1.81 17.43
CA ALA A 121 18.50 0.69 17.56
C ALA A 121 17.84 -0.69 17.44
N THR A 122 16.56 -0.84 17.80
CA THR A 122 15.82 -2.11 17.75
C THR A 122 14.83 -2.18 16.59
N LEU A 123 14.59 -1.07 15.90
CA LEU A 123 13.63 -0.97 14.79
C LEU A 123 13.85 -2.04 13.71
N ALA A 124 15.11 -2.29 13.34
CA ALA A 124 15.43 -3.29 12.32
C ALA A 124 15.03 -4.71 12.73
N ASP A 125 15.29 -5.09 13.98
CA ASP A 125 14.92 -6.40 14.52
C ASP A 125 13.40 -6.54 14.57
N THR A 126 12.70 -5.51 15.04
CA THR A 126 11.23 -5.48 15.07
C THR A 126 10.61 -5.66 13.68
N ILE A 127 11.15 -5.00 12.65
CA ILE A 127 10.66 -5.15 11.28
C ILE A 127 10.98 -6.54 10.72
N ASN A 128 12.17 -7.08 11.01
CA ASN A 128 12.55 -8.41 10.56
C ASN A 128 11.62 -9.50 11.10
N GLU A 129 11.16 -9.39 12.35
CA GLU A 129 10.17 -10.32 12.94
C GLU A 129 8.88 -10.40 12.12
N THR A 130 8.41 -9.26 11.58
CA THR A 130 7.21 -9.23 10.71
C THR A 130 7.44 -9.92 9.36
N PHE A 131 8.65 -9.87 8.81
CA PHE A 131 9.00 -10.53 7.55
C PHE A 131 9.36 -12.02 7.73
N GLN A 132 9.72 -12.45 8.94
CA GLN A 132 10.21 -13.80 9.28
C GLN A 132 9.12 -14.70 9.88
N VAL A 133 7.99 -14.80 9.20
CA VAL A 133 6.89 -15.67 9.64
C VAL A 133 7.23 -17.13 9.37
N ARG A 134 7.32 -17.94 10.44
CA ARG A 134 7.58 -19.38 10.34
C ARG A 134 6.43 -20.11 9.63
N ASP A 135 6.79 -21.10 8.81
CA ASP A 135 5.78 -21.98 8.23
C ASP A 135 5.41 -23.11 9.20
N GLU A 136 4.19 -23.05 9.72
CA GLU A 136 3.63 -24.09 10.59
C GLU A 136 3.53 -25.47 9.93
N HIS A 137 3.51 -25.55 8.59
CA HIS A 137 3.40 -26.81 7.85
C HIS A 137 4.75 -27.39 7.44
N THR A 138 5.79 -26.56 7.44
CA THR A 138 7.13 -26.94 6.97
C THR A 138 8.17 -26.51 8.01
N PRO A 139 8.58 -27.43 8.92
CA PRO A 139 9.53 -27.13 9.99
C PRO A 139 10.80 -26.45 9.47
N ASP A 140 11.32 -25.52 10.26
CA ASP A 140 12.54 -24.74 9.99
C ASP A 140 12.50 -23.83 8.75
N SER A 141 11.35 -23.70 8.08
CA SER A 141 11.18 -22.79 6.95
C SER A 141 10.39 -21.53 7.30
N PHE A 142 10.57 -20.49 6.49
CA PHE A 142 9.76 -19.28 6.52
C PHE A 142 8.74 -19.30 5.40
N ARG A 143 7.59 -18.67 5.63
CA ARG A 143 6.57 -18.51 4.61
C ARG A 143 7.04 -17.61 3.48
N SER A 144 6.56 -17.90 2.28
CA SER A 144 6.75 -17.04 1.12
C SER A 144 6.02 -15.72 1.34
N ILE A 145 6.63 -14.62 0.89
CA ILE A 145 6.03 -13.28 0.96
C ILE A 145 6.04 -12.58 -0.39
N ALA A 146 5.03 -11.77 -0.66
CA ALA A 146 5.03 -10.77 -1.71
C ALA A 146 4.95 -9.38 -1.07
N ILE A 147 5.93 -8.53 -1.38
CA ILE A 147 5.98 -7.16 -0.87
C ILE A 147 5.18 -6.27 -1.81
N ILE A 148 4.34 -5.41 -1.24
CA ILE A 148 3.51 -4.45 -1.96
C ILE A 148 3.89 -3.05 -1.46
N GLY A 149 3.90 -2.06 -2.35
CA GLY A 149 3.98 -0.67 -1.92
C GLY A 149 3.59 0.28 -3.05
N HIS A 150 3.53 1.57 -2.74
CA HIS A 150 3.28 2.61 -3.71
C HIS A 150 4.61 3.26 -4.11
N SER A 151 5.26 2.74 -5.16
CA SER A 151 6.69 2.99 -5.46
C SER A 151 7.67 2.45 -4.39
N PRO A 152 7.58 1.16 -3.99
CA PRO A 152 8.26 0.60 -2.81
C PRO A 152 9.79 0.60 -2.86
N VAL A 153 10.40 0.92 -4.01
CA VAL A 153 11.85 0.82 -4.21
C VAL A 153 12.61 1.73 -3.26
N SER A 154 12.09 2.93 -3.01
CA SER A 154 12.69 3.87 -2.05
C SER A 154 12.66 3.28 -0.65
N ASP A 155 11.51 2.76 -0.24
CA ASP A 155 11.31 2.26 1.12
C ASP A 155 12.17 1.04 1.40
N LEU A 156 12.24 0.11 0.43
CA LEU A 156 13.09 -1.06 0.52
C LEU A 156 14.60 -0.73 0.57
N ARG A 157 15.04 0.35 -0.09
CA ARG A 157 16.43 0.81 0.03
C ARG A 157 16.72 1.36 1.43
N ILE A 158 15.77 2.08 2.00
CA ILE A 158 15.89 2.63 3.37
C ILE A 158 15.88 1.50 4.40
N LEU A 159 14.98 0.52 4.27
CA LEU A 159 14.97 -0.70 5.09
C LEU A 159 16.32 -1.42 5.02
N CYS A 160 16.90 -1.56 3.82
CA CYS A 160 18.22 -2.16 3.68
C CYS A 160 19.33 -1.39 4.40
N ARG A 161 19.24 -0.05 4.49
CA ARG A 161 20.22 0.80 5.20
C ARG A 161 20.20 0.58 6.72
N ILE A 162 19.05 0.22 7.30
CA ILE A 162 18.94 -0.10 8.72
C ILE A 162 19.20 -1.59 9.03
N GLY A 163 19.58 -2.39 8.03
CA GLY A 163 19.88 -3.82 8.22
C GLY A 163 18.72 -4.78 7.95
N VAL A 164 17.58 -4.28 7.44
CA VAL A 164 16.46 -5.11 6.98
C VAL A 164 16.68 -5.47 5.51
N ASP A 165 17.44 -6.54 5.27
CA ASP A 165 17.64 -7.08 3.92
C ASP A 165 16.61 -8.18 3.62
N VAL A 166 15.43 -7.76 3.15
CA VAL A 166 14.30 -8.65 2.80
C VAL A 166 14.69 -9.73 1.80
N THR A 167 15.78 -9.56 1.04
CA THR A 167 16.25 -10.54 0.05
C THR A 167 16.98 -11.72 0.68
N LYS A 168 17.45 -11.56 1.92
CA LYS A 168 18.18 -12.58 2.69
C LYS A 168 17.36 -13.15 3.83
N THR A 169 16.50 -12.34 4.43
CA THR A 169 15.84 -12.68 5.68
C THR A 169 14.60 -13.54 5.50
N THR A 170 14.02 -13.59 4.30
CA THR A 170 12.76 -14.29 4.04
C THR A 170 12.63 -14.72 2.58
N ASN A 171 11.63 -15.54 2.28
CA ASN A 171 11.37 -16.01 0.91
C ASN A 171 10.50 -15.01 0.15
N VAL A 172 11.09 -13.89 -0.29
CA VAL A 172 10.40 -12.90 -1.14
C VAL A 172 10.24 -13.45 -2.56
N VAL A 173 9.00 -13.73 -2.96
CA VAL A 173 8.70 -14.25 -4.31
C VAL A 173 8.33 -13.15 -5.30
N ALA A 174 7.91 -11.97 -4.82
CA ALA A 174 7.58 -10.83 -5.67
C ALA A 174 7.69 -9.49 -4.93
N ILE A 175 8.06 -8.44 -5.66
CA ILE A 175 7.85 -7.05 -5.25
C ILE A 175 6.86 -6.45 -6.25
N LEU A 176 5.77 -5.91 -5.71
CA LEU A 176 4.61 -5.41 -6.42
C LEU A 176 4.47 -3.91 -6.17
N ASP A 177 4.26 -3.15 -7.24
CA ASP A 177 4.27 -1.68 -7.21
C ASP A 177 2.93 -1.13 -7.69
N THR A 178 2.11 -0.64 -6.75
CA THR A 178 0.77 -0.14 -7.06
C THR A 178 0.79 1.12 -7.91
N HIS A 179 1.84 1.93 -7.83
CA HIS A 179 2.00 3.09 -8.69
C HIS A 179 2.17 2.62 -10.15
N LEU A 180 3.03 1.62 -10.40
CA LEU A 180 3.18 1.05 -11.74
C LEU A 180 1.96 0.23 -12.21
N MET A 181 1.26 -0.46 -11.30
CA MET A 181 0.00 -1.15 -11.63
C MET A 181 -1.05 -0.15 -12.14
N SER A 182 -1.15 1.01 -11.49
CA SER A 182 -2.14 2.03 -11.87
C SER A 182 -1.92 2.56 -13.29
N GLN A 183 -0.67 2.72 -13.71
CA GLN A 183 -0.31 3.14 -15.08
C GLN A 183 -0.79 2.12 -16.13
N GLY A 184 -0.79 0.83 -15.78
CA GLY A 184 -1.29 -0.23 -16.65
C GLY A 184 -2.81 -0.29 -16.75
N LEU A 185 -3.53 0.15 -15.72
CA LEU A 185 -5.00 0.09 -15.64
C LEU A 185 -5.67 1.37 -16.13
N VAL A 186 -5.19 2.54 -15.72
CA VAL A 186 -5.84 3.83 -16.04
C VAL A 186 -5.45 4.33 -17.46
N GLY A 187 -4.56 3.60 -18.13
CA GLY A 187 -4.06 3.91 -19.46
C GLY A 187 -3.02 5.03 -19.45
N LEU A 188 -2.30 5.17 -20.57
CA LEU A 188 -1.30 6.22 -20.80
C LEU A 188 -1.92 7.60 -20.99
N ASN A 189 -2.99 7.96 -20.27
CA ASN A 189 -3.47 9.33 -20.29
C ASN A 189 -2.35 10.20 -19.68
N PRO A 190 -1.71 11.11 -20.45
CA PRO A 190 -0.57 11.88 -19.98
C PRO A 190 -0.93 12.83 -18.82
N LEU A 191 -2.22 13.15 -18.67
CA LEU A 191 -2.74 13.94 -17.55
C LEU A 191 -2.87 13.13 -16.25
N LEU A 192 -2.65 11.80 -16.32
CA LEU A 192 -2.89 10.83 -15.25
C LEU A 192 -1.62 9.99 -14.94
N GLN A 193 -0.44 10.42 -15.40
CA GLN A 193 0.83 9.86 -14.95
C GLN A 193 1.16 10.39 -13.55
N GLY A 194 1.50 9.50 -12.61
CA GLY A 194 1.96 9.91 -11.28
C GLY A 194 0.87 10.15 -10.24
N PHE A 195 -0.19 9.35 -10.22
CA PHE A 195 -1.18 9.49 -9.14
C PHE A 195 -0.55 9.14 -7.80
N SER A 196 -0.69 10.07 -6.85
CA SER A 196 -0.50 9.77 -5.44
C SER A 196 -1.48 8.70 -4.98
N LEU A 197 -1.16 8.05 -3.86
CA LEU A 197 -2.07 7.13 -3.19
C LEU A 197 -3.46 7.76 -3.00
N ALA A 198 -3.53 9.00 -2.51
CA ALA A 198 -4.78 9.75 -2.33
C ALA A 198 -5.65 9.78 -3.60
N SER A 199 -5.07 10.15 -4.73
CA SER A 199 -5.81 10.26 -6.00
C SER A 199 -6.30 8.90 -6.49
N LEU A 200 -5.53 7.83 -6.26
CA LEU A 200 -5.97 6.47 -6.60
C LEU A 200 -7.10 5.99 -5.69
N LEU A 201 -7.03 6.27 -4.38
CA LEU A 201 -8.13 5.94 -3.46
C LEU A 201 -9.43 6.65 -3.86
N GLU A 202 -9.36 7.94 -4.20
CA GLU A 202 -10.50 8.72 -4.70
C GLU A 202 -11.06 8.13 -6.02
N ALA A 203 -10.18 7.83 -6.97
CA ALA A 203 -10.55 7.27 -8.27
C ALA A 203 -11.24 5.91 -8.17
N PHE A 204 -10.85 5.10 -7.19
CA PHE A 204 -11.42 3.77 -6.96
C PHE A 204 -12.56 3.79 -5.92
N HIS A 205 -12.97 4.98 -5.46
CA HIS A 205 -14.00 5.18 -4.44
C HIS A 205 -13.75 4.35 -3.17
N LEU A 206 -12.48 4.18 -2.81
CA LEU A 206 -12.11 3.55 -1.55
C LEU A 206 -12.31 4.55 -0.41
N PRO A 207 -12.98 4.16 0.69
CA PRO A 207 -13.24 5.07 1.79
C PRO A 207 -11.95 5.37 2.55
N PHE A 208 -11.59 6.65 2.59
CA PHE A 208 -10.52 7.19 3.43
C PHE A 208 -10.84 8.66 3.74
N ARG A 209 -10.21 9.21 4.78
CA ARG A 209 -10.17 10.65 5.02
C ARG A 209 -8.80 11.16 4.64
N ARG A 210 -8.74 12.33 3.99
CA ARG A 210 -7.45 12.91 3.57
C ARG A 210 -6.47 13.14 4.71
N ASN A 211 -6.98 13.33 5.92
CA ASN A 211 -6.19 13.50 7.13
C ASN A 211 -5.81 12.16 7.82
N GLU A 212 -6.03 11.03 7.15
CA GLU A 212 -5.51 9.71 7.54
C GLU A 212 -4.26 9.35 6.72
N LEU A 213 -3.93 10.09 5.66
CA LEU A 213 -2.73 9.89 4.86
C LEU A 213 -1.52 10.57 5.50
N HIS A 214 -0.31 10.21 5.07
CA HIS A 214 0.97 10.59 5.69
C HIS A 214 1.14 10.03 7.10
N ASN A 215 0.57 8.85 7.29
CA ASN A 215 0.74 7.99 8.43
C ASN A 215 1.09 6.62 7.85
N ALA A 216 2.28 6.12 8.16
CA ALA A 216 2.85 5.01 7.40
C ALA A 216 1.97 3.75 7.49
N GLY A 217 1.37 3.47 8.66
CA GLY A 217 0.48 2.33 8.86
C GLY A 217 -0.81 2.44 8.05
N ASN A 218 -1.43 3.62 8.02
CA ASN A 218 -2.59 3.90 7.18
C ASN A 218 -2.25 3.75 5.71
N ASP A 219 -1.14 4.33 5.25
CA ASP A 219 -0.73 4.32 3.85
C ASP A 219 -0.36 2.91 3.37
N ALA A 220 0.29 2.10 4.23
CA ALA A 220 0.50 0.68 3.97
C ALA A 220 -0.82 -0.08 3.79
N THR A 221 -1.81 0.15 4.66
CA THR A 221 -3.13 -0.51 4.60
C THR A 221 -3.95 -0.06 3.40
N TYR A 222 -4.01 1.24 3.12
CA TYR A 222 -4.68 1.76 1.94
C TYR A 222 -4.02 1.29 0.64
N THR A 223 -2.70 1.17 0.62
CA THR A 223 -1.97 0.59 -0.52
C THR A 223 -2.37 -0.87 -0.75
N LEU A 224 -2.52 -1.66 0.32
CA LEU A 224 -2.99 -3.04 0.21
C LEU A 224 -4.44 -3.13 -0.27
N HIS A 225 -5.33 -2.29 0.27
CA HIS A 225 -6.72 -2.18 -0.22
C HIS A 225 -6.77 -1.83 -1.71
N LEU A 226 -5.95 -0.88 -2.15
CA LEU A 226 -5.86 -0.46 -3.54
C LEU A 226 -5.36 -1.60 -4.45
N ALA A 227 -4.34 -2.35 -4.03
CA ALA A 227 -3.83 -3.49 -4.78
C ALA A 227 -4.92 -4.57 -4.96
N LEU A 228 -5.72 -4.85 -3.92
CA LEU A 228 -6.86 -5.76 -4.02
C LEU A 228 -7.96 -5.20 -4.94
N ALA A 229 -8.24 -3.90 -4.88
CA ALA A 229 -9.20 -3.26 -5.77
C ALA A 229 -8.79 -3.37 -7.25
N PHE A 230 -7.50 -3.22 -7.56
CA PHE A 230 -6.96 -3.43 -8.92
C PHE A 230 -7.20 -4.84 -9.43
N VAL A 231 -6.98 -5.85 -8.58
CA VAL A 231 -7.22 -7.26 -8.91
C VAL A 231 -8.70 -7.48 -9.24
N LEU A 232 -9.61 -6.96 -8.40
CA LEU A 232 -11.04 -7.10 -8.60
C LEU A 232 -11.52 -6.40 -9.88
N LEU A 233 -11.01 -5.19 -10.16
CA LEU A 233 -11.33 -4.45 -11.37
C LEU A 233 -10.91 -5.23 -12.62
N LYS A 234 -9.63 -5.61 -12.69
CA LYS A 234 -9.08 -6.36 -13.83
C LYS A 234 -9.84 -7.67 -14.07
N THR A 235 -10.11 -8.42 -13.00
CA THR A 235 -10.85 -9.69 -13.09
C THR A 235 -12.26 -9.49 -13.64
N LYS A 236 -12.95 -8.42 -13.20
CA LYS A 236 -14.30 -8.09 -13.68
C LYS A 236 -14.30 -7.77 -15.18
N GLU A 237 -13.24 -7.15 -15.68
CA GLU A 237 -13.09 -6.81 -17.10
C GLU A 237 -12.77 -8.03 -17.96
N GLU A 238 -11.82 -8.87 -17.51
CA GLU A 238 -11.49 -10.13 -18.17
C GLU A 238 -12.74 -11.02 -18.33
N ARG A 239 -13.60 -11.07 -17.30
CA ARG A 239 -14.88 -11.81 -17.36
C ARG A 239 -15.93 -11.17 -18.28
N ARG A 240 -15.90 -9.86 -18.45
CA ARG A 240 -16.84 -9.13 -19.31
C ARG A 240 -16.43 -9.11 -20.78
N GLN A 241 -15.17 -9.44 -21.10
CA GLN A 241 -14.58 -9.27 -22.44
C GLN A 241 -14.67 -7.83 -22.99
N ILE A 242 -14.92 -6.84 -22.13
CA ILE A 242 -15.00 -5.44 -22.51
C ILE A 242 -13.68 -4.79 -22.07
N PRO A 243 -12.90 -4.19 -22.99
CA PRO A 243 -11.67 -3.50 -22.62
C PRO A 243 -11.96 -2.34 -21.67
N ILE A 244 -10.98 -2.05 -20.80
CA ILE A 244 -10.99 -0.88 -19.92
C ILE A 244 -11.22 0.37 -20.76
N ASN A 245 -12.45 0.89 -20.70
CA ASN A 245 -12.71 2.28 -21.00
C ASN A 245 -13.18 2.82 -19.66
N VAL A 246 -12.23 3.24 -18.81
CA VAL A 246 -12.58 3.96 -17.58
C VAL A 246 -13.27 5.23 -18.06
N TYR A 247 -14.60 5.21 -18.12
CA TYR A 247 -15.41 6.42 -18.18
C TYR A 247 -15.20 7.11 -16.84
N TRP A 248 -14.13 7.90 -16.81
CA TRP A 248 -13.77 8.76 -15.70
C TRP A 248 -14.92 9.75 -15.48
N PRO A 249 -15.58 9.77 -14.31
CA PRO A 249 -16.72 10.64 -14.11
C PRO A 249 -16.24 12.05 -13.73
N TYR A 250 -15.68 12.78 -14.69
CA TYR A 250 -15.78 14.25 -14.67
C TYR A 250 -17.20 14.73 -15.06
N ALA A 251 -18.13 13.79 -15.32
CA ALA A 251 -19.52 14.08 -15.68
C ALA A 251 -20.54 13.85 -14.55
N TYR A 252 -20.12 13.47 -13.33
CA TYR A 252 -21.04 13.24 -12.20
C TYR A 252 -21.15 14.42 -11.21
N GLU A 253 -20.67 15.61 -11.61
CA GLU A 253 -20.72 16.84 -10.80
C GLU A 253 -21.89 17.80 -11.17
N ARG A 254 -22.93 17.33 -11.88
CA ARG A 254 -24.11 18.17 -12.19
C ARG A 254 -25.48 17.56 -11.91
N SER A 255 -25.60 16.56 -11.04
CA SER A 255 -26.93 16.03 -10.66
C SER A 255 -27.29 16.16 -9.18
N TRP A 256 -26.51 16.90 -8.38
CA TRP A 256 -26.79 17.11 -6.94
C TRP A 256 -27.07 18.58 -6.54
N THR A 257 -27.06 19.54 -7.46
CA THR A 257 -27.39 20.95 -7.17
C THR A 257 -28.80 21.40 -7.59
N GLU A 258 -29.65 20.53 -8.16
CA GLU A 258 -31.05 20.90 -8.51
C GLU A 258 -32.13 20.07 -7.79
N ARG A 259 -31.76 19.31 -6.74
CA ARG A 259 -32.75 18.57 -5.93
C ARG A 259 -32.85 19.01 -4.46
N SER A 260 -32.41 20.24 -4.16
CA SER A 260 -32.58 20.86 -2.83
C SER A 260 -33.30 22.23 -2.86
N LEU A 261 -33.91 22.63 -3.98
CA LEU A 261 -34.71 23.87 -4.07
C LEU A 261 -36.21 23.66 -4.33
N LEU A 262 -36.72 22.44 -4.14
CA LEU A 262 -38.15 22.20 -4.12
C LEU A 262 -38.53 21.51 -2.81
N GLY A 263 -39.17 22.27 -1.92
CA GLY A 263 -39.94 21.69 -0.83
C GLY A 263 -41.07 20.81 -1.38
N PRO A 264 -41.70 19.98 -0.54
CA PRO A 264 -42.61 18.88 -0.94
C PRO A 264 -43.83 19.28 -1.79
N ASN A 265 -44.03 20.56 -2.10
CA ASN A 265 -45.16 21.09 -2.88
C ASN A 265 -44.77 21.88 -4.15
N GLY A 266 -43.52 21.83 -4.63
CA GLY A 266 -43.20 22.18 -6.02
C GLY A 266 -43.58 23.59 -6.51
N ARG A 267 -43.30 24.66 -5.74
CA ARG A 267 -43.39 26.05 -6.24
C ARG A 267 -42.11 26.83 -5.97
N LEU A 268 -41.64 27.53 -7.00
CA LEU A 268 -40.55 28.51 -6.96
C LEU A 268 -40.99 29.72 -6.11
N LEU A 269 -40.23 30.03 -5.05
CA LEU A 269 -40.27 31.34 -4.42
C LEU A 269 -39.31 32.25 -5.18
N GLY A 270 -39.89 33.19 -5.94
CA GLY A 270 -39.14 34.26 -6.58
C GLY A 270 -38.71 35.34 -5.59
N ASN A 271 -37.56 35.95 -5.91
CA ASN A 271 -37.07 37.29 -5.60
C ASN A 271 -37.61 37.99 -4.35
N LEU A 272 -36.71 38.21 -3.38
CA LEU A 272 -36.31 39.53 -2.87
C LEU A 272 -34.94 39.40 -2.17
#